data_AF-A0A7S2MQE8-F1
#
_entry.id   AF-A0A7S2MQE8-F1
#
_cell.length_a   1.000
_cell.length_b   1.000
_cell.length_c   1.000
_cell.angle_alpha   90.00
_cell.angle_beta   90.00
_cell.angle_gamma   90.00
#
_symmetry.space_group_name_H-M   'P 1'
#
loop_
_entity.id
_entity.type
_entity.pdbx_description
1 polymer ?
#
loop_
_entity_poly.entity_id
_entity_poly.type
_entity_poly.pdbx_seq_one_letter_code
_entity_poly.pdbx_strand_id
1 'polypeptide(L)'
;GGETPLPRRARPRQCSMSVKPVETRAKVRLSLQMSPDMQIPVGVYSRTTRVSFPTLKRRSKQAASIPSEQRKTDAVVVERTYHVADDPDGPEVVAEDRIKGHRYGQSIVPMSEYDEAALMYTCDRALIALGFAPADSVGPVHSMHQVEAVAADRGDARASAAFDSLVQAMLAE
;
A
#
# COMPACT_ATOMS: atom_id res chain seq x y z
N GLY A 1 18.35 32.19 -33.01
CA GLY A 1 18.84 30.98 -33.71
C GLY A 1 17.69 30.02 -33.78
N GLY A 2 17.18 29.75 -34.99
CA GLY A 2 15.97 28.95 -35.19
C GLY A 2 16.26 27.46 -35.08
N GLU A 3 15.53 26.78 -34.21
CA GLU A 3 15.57 25.33 -34.08
C GLU A 3 14.57 24.74 -35.08
N THR A 4 15.07 24.07 -36.11
CA THR A 4 14.25 23.36 -37.10
C THR A 4 13.72 22.09 -36.46
N PRO A 5 12.39 21.87 -36.33
CA PRO A 5 11.88 20.65 -35.74
C PRO A 5 12.00 19.52 -36.77
N LEU A 6 12.94 18.60 -36.55
CA LEU A 6 13.05 17.36 -37.31
C LEU A 6 11.74 16.56 -37.22
N PRO A 7 11.11 16.16 -38.33
CA PRO A 7 9.95 15.29 -38.29
C PRO A 7 10.44 13.85 -38.03
N ARG A 8 9.85 13.16 -37.05
CA ARG A 8 10.12 11.77 -36.64
C ARG A 8 11.16 11.54 -35.53
N ARG A 9 11.38 12.46 -34.60
CA ARG A 9 11.75 12.02 -33.24
C ARG A 9 10.49 11.53 -32.54
N ALA A 10 10.50 10.24 -32.23
CA ALA A 10 9.45 9.47 -31.58
C ALA A 10 8.59 10.35 -30.66
N ARG A 11 7.29 10.45 -30.96
CA ARG A 11 6.32 10.78 -29.91
C ARG A 11 6.67 9.85 -28.76
N PRO A 12 6.96 10.33 -27.53
CA PRO A 12 7.08 9.42 -26.42
C PRO A 12 5.84 8.53 -26.48
N ARG A 13 6.01 7.21 -26.31
CA ARG A 13 4.89 6.32 -26.06
C ARG A 13 4.24 6.82 -24.76
N GLN A 14 3.45 7.87 -24.85
CA GLN A 14 2.45 8.22 -23.87
C GLN A 14 1.49 7.06 -24.00
N CYS A 15 1.73 6.02 -23.18
CA CYS A 15 0.69 5.07 -22.87
C CYS A 15 -0.55 5.91 -22.60
N SER A 16 -1.60 5.69 -23.39
CA SER A 16 -2.88 6.40 -23.35
C SER A 16 -3.60 6.27 -22.00
N MET A 17 -2.99 5.59 -21.03
CA MET A 17 -3.39 5.65 -19.64
C MET A 17 -2.94 6.99 -19.07
N SER A 18 -3.91 7.87 -18.84
CA SER A 18 -3.76 9.12 -18.09
C SER A 18 -3.38 8.82 -16.63
N VAL A 19 -2.17 8.32 -16.41
CA VAL A 19 -1.60 8.16 -15.08
C VAL A 19 -1.27 9.56 -14.59
N LYS A 20 -2.03 10.04 -13.59
CA LYS A 20 -1.76 11.32 -12.95
C LYS A 20 -0.33 11.29 -12.41
N PRO A 21 0.51 12.30 -12.70
CA PRO A 21 1.83 12.38 -12.08
C PRO A 21 1.63 12.45 -10.57
N VAL A 22 2.25 11.50 -9.85
CA VAL A 22 2.22 11.45 -8.38
C VAL A 22 3.50 12.09 -7.88
N GLU A 23 3.36 13.07 -6.99
CA GLU A 23 4.51 13.69 -6.35
C GLU A 23 5.27 12.67 -5.48
N THR A 24 6.60 12.66 -5.60
CA THR A 24 7.47 11.77 -4.84
C THR A 24 7.58 12.23 -3.40
N ARG A 25 6.61 11.81 -2.58
CA ARG A 25 6.59 12.01 -1.13
C ARG A 25 7.25 10.82 -0.41
N ALA A 26 8.01 11.11 0.64
CA ALA A 26 8.52 10.06 1.54
C ALA A 26 7.33 9.40 2.26
N LYS A 27 7.27 8.06 2.22
CA LYS A 27 6.25 7.26 2.92
C LYS A 27 6.49 7.31 4.42
N VAL A 28 7.74 7.10 4.83
CA VAL A 28 8.19 7.13 6.23
C VAL A 28 9.62 7.69 6.26
N ARG A 29 9.96 8.38 7.34
CA ARG A 29 11.33 8.76 7.69
C ARG A 29 11.69 8.08 9.00
N LEU A 30 12.82 7.39 9.03
CA LEU A 30 13.28 6.60 10.18
C LEU A 30 14.80 6.43 10.11
N SER A 31 15.43 5.92 11.16
CA SER A 31 16.85 5.58 11.15
C SER A 31 17.06 4.12 10.72
N LEU A 32 17.99 3.90 9.78
CA LEU A 32 18.56 2.60 9.46
C LEU A 32 19.58 2.24 10.54
N GLN A 33 19.32 1.20 11.31
CA GLN A 33 20.21 0.69 12.35
C GLN A 33 21.02 -0.50 11.80
N MET A 34 22.34 -0.35 11.73
CA MET A 34 23.24 -1.46 11.39
C MET A 34 23.75 -2.16 12.66
N SER A 35 24.06 -1.34 13.66
CA SER A 35 24.35 -1.74 15.03
C SER A 35 23.65 -0.75 15.98
N PRO A 36 23.52 -1.06 17.28
CA PRO A 36 22.91 -0.13 18.24
C PRO A 36 23.57 1.27 18.23
N ASP A 37 24.88 1.32 17.97
CA ASP A 37 25.70 2.54 17.98
C ASP A 37 25.75 3.25 16.61
N MET A 38 25.46 2.55 15.51
CA MET A 38 25.53 3.09 14.15
C MET A 38 24.15 3.20 13.52
N GLN A 39 23.65 4.43 13.46
CA GLN A 39 22.32 4.76 12.93
C GLN A 39 22.40 5.84 11.86
N ILE A 40 21.78 5.59 10.69
CA ILE A 40 21.77 6.51 9.56
C ILE A 40 20.32 6.97 9.30
N PRO A 41 19.98 8.27 9.37
CA PRO A 41 18.63 8.74 9.07
C PRO A 41 18.32 8.60 7.58
N VAL A 42 17.23 7.91 7.26
CA VAL A 42 16.81 7.61 5.89
C VAL A 42 15.32 7.90 5.66
N GLY A 43 14.99 8.25 4.42
CA GLY A 43 13.63 8.35 3.91
C GLY A 43 13.31 7.17 2.99
N VAL A 44 12.11 6.60 3.16
CA VAL A 44 11.60 5.52 2.30
C VAL A 44 10.62 6.09 1.28
N TYR A 45 10.82 5.79 0.00
CA TYR A 45 10.05 6.28 -1.13
C TYR A 45 9.48 5.11 -1.94
N SER A 46 8.17 5.10 -2.21
CA SER A 46 7.59 4.06 -3.07
C SER A 46 8.02 4.26 -4.52
N ARG A 47 8.76 3.31 -5.11
CA ARG A 47 9.12 3.34 -6.53
C ARG A 47 8.05 2.74 -7.41
N THR A 48 7.49 1.61 -7.00
CA THR A 48 6.42 0.94 -7.73
C THR A 48 5.18 0.89 -6.87
N THR A 49 4.05 1.31 -7.42
CA THR A 49 2.75 1.16 -6.80
C THR A 49 1.82 0.49 -7.78
N ARG A 50 0.98 -0.42 -7.28
CA ARG A 50 -0.05 -1.05 -8.12
C ARG A 50 -1.10 0.00 -8.46
N VAL A 51 -1.14 0.44 -9.72
CA VAL A 51 -2.19 1.33 -10.20
C VAL A 51 -3.47 0.52 -10.38
N SER A 52 -4.47 0.78 -9.54
CA SER A 52 -5.82 0.25 -9.72
C SER A 52 -6.68 1.23 -10.51
N PHE A 53 -7.60 0.72 -11.31
CA PHE A 53 -8.60 1.56 -11.98
C PHE A 53 -9.49 2.29 -10.96
N PRO A 54 -9.93 3.52 -11.25
CA PRO A 54 -10.87 4.22 -10.39
C PRO A 54 -12.18 3.42 -10.31
N THR A 55 -12.68 3.22 -9.09
CA THR A 55 -13.91 2.46 -8.87
C THR A 55 -15.10 3.20 -9.47
N LEU A 56 -15.94 2.47 -10.24
CA LEU A 56 -17.18 3.02 -10.75
C LEU A 56 -18.20 3.17 -9.62
N LYS A 57 -18.80 4.35 -9.49
CA LYS A 57 -19.85 4.60 -8.49
C LYS A 57 -21.16 3.95 -8.97
N ARG A 58 -21.80 3.17 -8.11
CA ARG A 58 -23.15 2.63 -8.37
C ARG A 58 -24.15 3.78 -8.43
N ARG A 59 -24.92 3.85 -9.52
CA ARG A 59 -25.96 4.86 -9.77
C ARG A 59 -27.27 4.15 -10.09
N SER A 60 -28.40 4.70 -9.64
CA SER A 60 -29.72 4.14 -9.96
C SER A 60 -30.17 4.58 -11.35
N LYS A 61 -30.77 3.66 -12.12
CA LYS A 61 -31.31 3.98 -13.46
C LYS A 61 -32.53 4.91 -13.39
N GLN A 62 -33.33 4.79 -12.33
CA GLN A 62 -34.54 5.60 -12.11
C GLN A 62 -34.24 7.06 -11.75
N ALA A 63 -33.15 7.34 -11.04
CA ALA A 63 -32.73 8.74 -10.80
C ALA A 63 -32.10 9.36 -12.06
N ALA A 64 -31.53 8.53 -12.94
CA ALA A 64 -30.96 8.98 -14.22
C ALA A 64 -32.00 9.44 -15.25
N SER A 65 -33.26 9.01 -15.14
CA SER A 65 -34.36 9.44 -16.01
C SER A 65 -35.04 10.76 -15.59
N ILE A 66 -34.72 11.29 -14.41
CA ILE A 66 -35.29 12.55 -13.91
C ILE A 66 -34.43 13.73 -14.42
N PRO A 67 -35.03 14.84 -14.92
CA PRO A 67 -34.29 16.01 -15.37
C PRO A 67 -33.36 16.59 -14.30
N SER A 68 -32.21 17.14 -14.73
CA SER A 68 -31.09 17.55 -13.88
C SER A 68 -31.44 18.59 -12.80
N GLU A 69 -32.51 19.38 -13.00
CA GLU A 69 -32.89 20.48 -12.11
C GLU A 69 -33.54 20.05 -10.79
N GLN A 70 -34.00 18.79 -10.68
CA GLN A 70 -34.70 18.26 -9.49
C GLN A 70 -33.95 17.10 -8.80
N ARG A 71 -32.73 16.76 -9.25
CA ARG A 71 -31.94 15.67 -8.69
C ARG A 71 -31.35 16.06 -7.33
N LYS A 72 -31.83 15.43 -6.25
CA LYS A 72 -31.21 15.59 -4.92
C LYS A 72 -29.98 14.71 -4.72
N THR A 73 -29.97 13.42 -5.12
CA THR A 73 -28.75 12.56 -5.11
C THR A 73 -28.96 11.26 -5.90
N ASP A 74 -28.09 10.90 -6.86
CA ASP A 74 -28.13 9.61 -7.60
C ASP A 74 -27.44 8.45 -6.84
N ALA A 75 -27.25 8.58 -5.52
CA ALA A 75 -26.46 7.63 -4.71
C ALA A 75 -27.33 6.48 -4.21
N VAL A 76 -26.84 5.25 -4.36
CA VAL A 76 -27.46 4.04 -3.82
C VAL A 76 -26.89 3.77 -2.44
N VAL A 77 -27.73 3.70 -1.41
CA VAL A 77 -27.37 3.22 -0.07
C VAL A 77 -27.46 1.69 -0.08
N VAL A 78 -26.42 1.02 0.40
CA VAL A 78 -26.37 -0.45 0.49
C VAL A 78 -26.40 -0.84 1.96
N GLU A 79 -27.50 -1.42 2.39
CA GLU A 79 -27.66 -2.01 3.72
C GLU A 79 -27.34 -3.50 3.65
N ARG A 80 -26.75 -4.05 4.72
CA ARG A 80 -26.33 -5.45 4.81
C ARG A 80 -26.97 -6.09 6.05
N THR A 81 -27.91 -6.99 5.82
CA THR A 81 -28.50 -7.85 6.86
C THR A 81 -27.77 -9.19 6.89
N TYR A 82 -27.74 -9.84 8.06
CA TYR A 82 -27.08 -11.14 8.23
C TYR A 82 -28.05 -12.12 8.88
N HIS A 83 -28.12 -13.31 8.30
CA HIS A 83 -28.98 -14.41 8.73
C HIS A 83 -28.10 -15.63 9.05
N VAL A 84 -28.65 -16.56 9.84
CA VAL A 84 -27.97 -17.82 10.16
C VAL A 84 -27.88 -18.66 8.90
N ALA A 85 -26.75 -19.35 8.70
CA ALA A 85 -26.52 -20.13 7.48
C ALA A 85 -27.54 -21.27 7.27
N ASP A 86 -28.05 -21.85 8.36
CA ASP A 86 -29.02 -22.94 8.33
C ASP A 86 -30.47 -22.48 8.11
N ASP A 87 -30.77 -21.19 8.34
CA ASP A 87 -32.11 -20.63 8.14
C ASP A 87 -32.04 -19.23 7.50
N PRO A 88 -32.01 -19.16 6.15
CA PRO A 88 -31.89 -17.90 5.43
C PRO A 88 -33.14 -17.02 5.50
N ASP A 89 -34.31 -17.58 5.79
CA ASP A 89 -35.57 -16.85 5.98
C ASP A 89 -35.82 -16.50 7.47
N GLY A 90 -34.90 -16.89 8.35
CA GLY A 90 -34.95 -16.66 9.79
C GLY A 90 -34.75 -15.19 10.21
N PRO A 91 -34.93 -14.88 11.51
CA PRO A 91 -34.78 -13.53 12.04
C PRO A 91 -33.37 -12.98 11.80
N GLU A 92 -33.28 -11.68 11.54
CA GLU A 92 -32.00 -11.01 11.41
C GLU A 92 -31.21 -11.09 12.72
N VAL A 93 -29.95 -11.54 12.64
CA VAL A 93 -29.07 -11.63 13.81
C VAL A 93 -28.55 -10.23 14.14
N VAL A 94 -28.77 -9.71 15.35
CA VAL A 94 -28.30 -8.37 15.75
C VAL A 94 -26.78 -8.35 15.82
N ALA A 95 -26.15 -7.19 15.57
CA ALA A 95 -24.69 -7.07 15.60
C ALA A 95 -24.05 -7.46 16.94
N GLU A 96 -24.75 -7.26 18.07
CA GLU A 96 -24.29 -7.59 19.42
C GLU A 96 -24.19 -9.11 19.65
N ASP A 97 -25.02 -9.89 18.98
CA ASP A 97 -25.03 -11.37 19.08
C ASP A 97 -23.99 -12.01 18.15
N ARG A 98 -23.26 -11.22 17.35
CA ARG A 98 -22.28 -11.70 16.39
C ARG A 98 -20.89 -11.69 17.02
N ILE A 99 -20.25 -12.86 17.02
CA ILE A 99 -18.86 -13.03 17.44
C ILE A 99 -18.04 -13.53 16.26
N LYS A 100 -16.83 -12.99 16.10
CA LYS A 100 -15.93 -13.38 15.02
C LYS A 100 -15.31 -14.75 15.31
N GLY A 101 -15.58 -15.72 14.44
CA GLY A 101 -15.01 -17.05 14.51
C GLY A 101 -13.76 -17.18 13.64
N HIS A 102 -12.63 -17.57 14.24
CA HIS A 102 -11.40 -17.90 13.53
C HIS A 102 -11.31 -19.40 13.33
N ARG A 103 -11.15 -19.85 12.08
CA ARG A 103 -11.00 -21.28 11.79
C ARG A 103 -9.60 -21.75 12.16
N TYR A 104 -9.52 -22.71 13.08
CA TYR A 104 -8.29 -23.37 13.48
C TYR A 104 -8.42 -24.87 13.26
N GLY A 105 -7.79 -25.36 12.18
CA GLY A 105 -7.95 -26.74 11.72
C GLY A 105 -9.40 -27.07 11.34
N GLN A 106 -9.98 -28.04 12.04
CA GLN A 106 -11.38 -28.46 11.86
C GLN A 106 -12.37 -27.65 12.73
N SER A 107 -11.89 -26.97 13.77
CA SER A 107 -12.72 -26.20 14.70
C SER A 107 -12.82 -24.72 14.33
N ILE A 108 -13.91 -24.07 14.71
CA ILE A 108 -14.06 -22.61 14.70
C ILE A 108 -13.91 -22.13 16.14
N VAL A 109 -12.93 -21.27 16.38
CA VAL A 109 -12.67 -20.68 17.70
C VAL A 109 -13.29 -19.28 17.73
N PRO A 110 -14.29 -19.01 18.59
CA PRO A 110 -14.80 -17.66 18.77
C PRO A 110 -13.77 -16.81 19.51
N MET A 111 -13.44 -15.64 18.98
CA MET A 111 -12.63 -14.62 19.67
C MET A 111 -13.47 -13.36 19.84
N SER A 112 -13.46 -12.80 21.06
CA SER A 112 -14.07 -11.50 21.31
C SER A 112 -13.18 -10.38 20.76
N GLU A 113 -13.73 -9.18 20.57
CA GLU A 113 -12.96 -8.01 20.14
C GLU A 113 -11.85 -7.65 21.14
N TYR A 114 -12.10 -7.87 22.43
CA TYR A 114 -11.11 -7.65 23.50
C TYR A 114 -9.95 -8.65 23.41
N ASP A 115 -10.25 -9.93 23.15
CA ASP A 115 -9.23 -10.97 23.00
C ASP A 115 -8.38 -10.71 21.75
N GLU A 116 -9.00 -10.35 20.62
CA GLU A 116 -8.29 -10.02 19.38
C GLU A 116 -7.34 -8.83 19.59
N ALA A 117 -7.78 -7.79 20.28
CA ALA A 117 -6.96 -6.62 20.58
C ALA A 117 -5.80 -6.93 21.53
N ALA A 118 -6.02 -7.76 22.54
CA ALA A 118 -4.98 -8.15 23.50
C ALA A 118 -3.92 -9.10 22.89
N LEU A 119 -4.34 -9.95 21.95
CA LEU A 119 -3.47 -10.93 21.28
C LEU A 119 -2.77 -10.36 20.03
N MET A 120 -3.16 -9.17 19.57
CA MET A 120 -2.56 -8.55 18.39
C MET A 120 -1.08 -8.23 18.64
N TYR A 121 -0.21 -8.77 17.78
CA TYR A 121 1.21 -8.46 17.83
C TYR A 121 1.46 -6.98 17.47
N THR A 122 2.12 -6.26 18.37
CA THR A 122 2.49 -4.85 18.19
C THR A 122 3.97 -4.75 17.82
N CYS A 123 4.26 -3.96 16.79
CA CYS A 123 5.63 -3.69 16.34
C CYS A 123 5.89 -2.20 16.28
N ASP A 124 7.09 -1.81 16.72
CA ASP A 124 7.61 -0.49 16.44
C ASP A 124 8.09 -0.38 15.00
N ARG A 125 7.96 0.82 14.43
CA ARG A 125 8.43 1.11 13.08
C ARG A 125 9.95 1.33 13.12
N ALA A 126 10.71 0.29 12.81
CA ALA A 126 12.16 0.33 12.75
C ALA A 126 12.68 -0.30 11.44
N LEU A 127 13.86 0.15 10.99
CA LEU A 127 14.59 -0.46 9.89
C LEU A 127 15.95 -0.91 10.43
N ILE A 128 16.07 -2.22 10.68
CA ILE A 128 17.24 -2.83 11.30
C ILE A 128 17.86 -3.78 10.28
N ALA A 129 19.16 -3.62 9.99
CA ALA A 129 19.90 -4.54 9.15
C ALA A 129 20.17 -5.84 9.91
N LEU A 130 19.62 -6.96 9.44
CA LEU A 130 19.81 -8.26 10.06
C LEU A 130 21.13 -8.92 9.65
N GLY A 131 21.57 -8.70 8.41
CA GLY A 131 22.78 -9.27 7.85
C GLY A 131 22.95 -8.94 6.37
N PHE A 132 24.08 -9.34 5.81
CA PHE A 132 24.44 -9.18 4.41
C PHE A 132 24.57 -10.55 3.75
N ALA A 133 24.13 -10.65 2.49
CA ALA A 133 24.19 -11.87 1.70
C ALA A 133 24.60 -11.53 0.26
N PRO A 134 25.29 -12.45 -0.44
CA PRO A 134 25.68 -12.23 -1.83
C PRO A 134 24.45 -12.08 -2.74
N ALA A 135 24.56 -11.30 -3.80
CA ALA A 135 23.45 -11.00 -4.70
C ALA A 135 22.81 -12.27 -5.30
N ASP A 136 23.62 -13.30 -5.58
CA ASP A 136 23.17 -14.57 -6.16
C ASP A 136 22.22 -15.36 -5.23
N SER A 137 22.26 -15.10 -3.92
CA SER A 137 21.38 -15.78 -2.95
C SER A 137 19.92 -15.29 -3.03
N VAL A 138 19.71 -14.05 -3.48
CA VAL A 138 18.38 -13.42 -3.52
C VAL A 138 17.89 -13.32 -4.97
N GLY A 139 17.25 -14.39 -5.43
CA GLY A 139 16.61 -14.41 -6.75
C GLY A 139 15.32 -13.56 -6.84
N PRO A 140 14.88 -13.21 -8.07
CA PRO A 140 13.64 -12.47 -8.30
C PRO A 140 12.38 -13.12 -7.71
N VAL A 141 12.38 -14.45 -7.57
CA VAL A 141 11.27 -15.23 -7.00
C VAL A 141 11.05 -14.98 -5.51
N HIS A 142 12.07 -14.50 -4.79
CA HIS A 142 11.97 -14.17 -3.36
C HIS A 142 11.34 -12.79 -3.14
N SER A 143 11.25 -11.95 -4.17
CA SER A 143 10.67 -10.61 -4.07
C SER A 143 9.14 -10.66 -4.10
N MET A 144 8.51 -10.56 -2.93
CA MET A 144 7.04 -10.72 -2.79
C MET A 144 6.24 -9.41 -2.90
N HIS A 145 6.86 -8.25 -2.68
CA HIS A 145 6.12 -6.99 -2.50
C HIS A 145 6.57 -5.87 -3.44
N GLN A 146 5.91 -4.72 -3.31
CA GLN A 146 6.25 -3.48 -4.02
C GLN A 146 7.67 -3.02 -3.68
N VAL A 147 8.31 -2.35 -4.63
CA VAL A 147 9.69 -1.88 -4.48
C VAL A 147 9.68 -0.50 -3.84
N GLU A 148 10.35 -0.41 -2.70
CA GLU A 148 10.61 0.84 -2.00
C GLU A 148 12.08 1.22 -2.17
N ALA A 149 12.34 2.49 -2.48
CA ALA A 149 13.68 3.05 -2.54
C ALA A 149 13.97 3.74 -1.21
N VAL A 150 15.07 3.33 -0.59
CA VAL A 150 15.62 3.98 0.60
C VAL A 150 16.67 4.97 0.13
N ALA A 151 16.64 6.19 0.67
CA ALA A 151 17.66 7.20 0.46
C ALA A 151 17.94 7.93 1.77
N ALA A 152 19.14 8.52 1.91
CA ALA A 152 19.45 9.37 3.06
C ALA A 152 18.44 10.53 3.19
N ASP A 153 18.16 10.95 4.43
CA ASP A 153 17.18 12.02 4.65
C ASP A 153 17.62 13.35 4.02
N ARG A 154 16.64 14.09 3.48
CA ARG A 154 16.89 15.37 2.80
C ARG A 154 17.16 16.46 3.85
N GLY A 155 18.41 16.63 4.20
CA GLY A 155 18.86 17.66 5.15
C GLY A 155 20.15 17.34 5.88
N ASP A 156 20.57 16.07 5.89
CA ASP A 156 21.78 15.64 6.59
C ASP A 156 22.86 15.17 5.59
N ALA A 157 23.92 15.99 5.47
CA ALA A 157 25.07 15.69 4.63
C ALA A 157 25.88 14.49 5.14
N ARG A 158 25.94 14.28 6.47
CA ARG A 158 26.66 13.16 7.07
C ARG A 158 25.94 11.85 6.78
N ALA A 159 24.61 11.85 6.90
CA ALA A 159 23.79 10.71 6.56
C ALA A 159 23.92 10.34 5.08
N SER A 160 23.96 11.33 4.19
CA SER A 160 24.18 11.10 2.75
C SER A 160 25.54 10.45 2.48
N ALA A 161 26.61 10.94 3.10
CA ALA A 161 27.95 10.37 2.93
C ALA A 161 28.05 8.95 3.49
N ALA A 162 27.44 8.69 4.66
CA ALA A 162 27.42 7.36 5.27
C ALA A 162 26.58 6.35 4.47
N PHE A 163 25.46 6.80 3.91
CA PHE A 163 24.63 5.95 3.06
C PHE A 163 25.31 5.65 1.72
N ASP A 164 25.97 6.65 1.13
CA ASP A 164 26.70 6.49 -0.14
C ASP A 164 27.89 5.53 0.00
N SER A 165 28.67 5.64 1.09
CA SER A 165 29.77 4.71 1.37
C SER A 165 29.28 3.28 1.58
N LEU A 166 28.13 3.09 2.24
CA LEU A 166 27.50 1.78 2.39
C LEU A 166 27.09 1.19 1.04
N VAL A 167 26.43 1.97 0.19
CA VAL A 167 26.02 1.53 -1.15
C VAL A 167 27.24 1.17 -2.00
N GLN A 168 28.28 2.00 -1.95
CA GLN A 168 29.51 1.74 -2.70
C GLN A 168 30.22 0.47 -2.21
N ALA A 169 30.24 0.20 -0.91
CA ALA A 169 30.77 -1.04 -0.35
C ALA A 169 29.97 -2.27 -0.82
N MET A 170 28.63 -2.18 -0.87
CA MET A 170 27.77 -3.27 -1.36
C MET A 170 27.86 -3.51 -2.86
N LEU A 171 28.31 -2.53 -3.65
CA LEU A 171 28.51 -2.67 -5.09
C LEU A 171 29.89 -3.21 -5.47
N ALA A 172 30.87 -3.07 -4.56
CA ALA A 172 32.24 -3.54 -4.77
C ALA A 172 32.41 -5.04 -4.49
N GLU A 173 31.54 -5.60 -3.63
CA GLU A 173 31.42 -7.03 -3.32
C GLU A 173 30.49 -7.74 -4.31
#